data_AF-A0A352KQU3-F1
#
_entry.id   AF-A0A352KQU3-F1
#
_cell.length_a   1.000
_cell.length_b   1.000
_cell.length_c   1.000
_cell.angle_alpha   90.00
_cell.angle_beta   90.00
_cell.angle_gamma   90.00
#
_symmetry.space_group_name_H-M   'P 1'
#
loop_
_entity.id
_entity.type
_entity.pdbx_description
1 polymer ?
#
loop_
_entity_poly.entity_id
_entity_poly.type
_entity_poly.pdbx_seq_one_letter_code
_entity_poly.pdbx_strand_id
1 'polypeptide(L)'
;MKLNLTARLIPIFLLLSGCAHVALEGNSTSVETSQVLSPLVEPDLTIEPPSKPFTPEILFTLLVAEMGLKRDRYDIAITHYLHALSNAEDPGVAERATKLSFQAGAMAQALVAAQK
;
A
#
# COMPACT_ATOMS: atom_id res chain seq x y z
N MET A 1 -23.83 -49.20 15.64
CA MET A 1 -23.70 -47.78 16.05
C MET A 1 -22.92 -47.01 14.97
N LYS A 2 -23.56 -46.71 13.83
CA LYS A 2 -22.95 -45.89 12.75
C LYS A 2 -23.26 -44.43 13.05
N LEU A 3 -22.53 -43.87 14.00
CA LEU A 3 -22.78 -42.53 14.52
C LEU A 3 -22.04 -41.47 13.66
N ASN A 4 -22.68 -41.04 12.58
CA ASN A 4 -22.69 -39.68 12.03
C ASN A 4 -21.35 -38.91 11.96
N LEU A 5 -20.37 -39.45 11.22
CA LEU A 5 -19.19 -38.71 10.77
C LEU A 5 -19.55 -37.52 9.85
N THR A 6 -20.57 -37.68 9.01
CA THR A 6 -21.07 -36.63 8.11
C THR A 6 -21.73 -35.47 8.85
N ALA A 7 -22.35 -35.71 10.01
CA ALA A 7 -22.96 -34.64 10.81
C ALA A 7 -21.92 -33.74 11.50
N ARG A 8 -20.69 -34.23 11.70
CA ARG A 8 -19.58 -33.43 12.26
C ARG A 8 -18.89 -32.54 11.21
N LEU A 9 -19.00 -32.85 9.93
CA LEU A 9 -18.40 -32.08 8.83
C LEU A 9 -19.22 -30.83 8.44
N ILE A 10 -20.55 -30.88 8.62
CA ILE A 10 -21.48 -29.79 8.32
C ILE A 10 -21.18 -28.48 9.08
N PRO A 11 -20.93 -28.45 10.41
CA PRO A 11 -20.65 -27.20 11.11
C PRO A 11 -19.30 -26.58 10.72
N ILE A 12 -18.31 -27.39 10.32
CA ILE A 12 -16.99 -26.90 9.87
C ILE A 12 -17.11 -26.14 8.55
N PHE A 13 -17.96 -26.61 7.62
CA PHE A 13 -18.20 -25.91 6.36
C PHE A 13 -18.97 -24.58 6.57
N LEU A 14 -19.86 -24.51 7.56
CA LEU A 14 -20.62 -23.30 7.88
C LEU A 14 -19.74 -22.16 8.42
N LEU A 15 -18.67 -22.49 9.15
CA LEU A 15 -17.76 -21.50 9.73
C LEU A 15 -16.84 -20.81 8.71
N LEU A 16 -16.71 -21.35 7.48
CA LEU A 16 -15.85 -20.78 6.44
C LEU A 16 -16.53 -19.68 5.60
N SER A 17 -17.85 -19.47 5.71
CA SER A 17 -18.59 -18.56 4.83
C SER A 17 -18.65 -17.09 5.30
N GLY A 18 -17.87 -16.70 6.32
CA GLY A 18 -17.98 -15.38 6.97
C GLY A 18 -17.06 -14.26 6.47
N CYS A 19 -15.95 -14.57 5.78
CA CYS A 19 -14.86 -13.58 5.59
C CYS A 19 -15.00 -12.61 4.40
N ALA A 20 -16.12 -12.60 3.67
CA ALA A 20 -16.30 -11.73 2.50
C ALA A 20 -17.25 -10.54 2.73
N HIS A 21 -17.76 -10.32 3.94
CA HIS A 21 -18.66 -9.18 4.20
C HIS A 21 -17.88 -7.88 4.43
N VAL A 22 -17.33 -7.34 3.34
CA VAL A 22 -16.85 -5.96 3.28
C VAL A 22 -18.06 -5.06 3.03
N ALA A 23 -18.45 -4.32 4.08
CA ALA A 23 -19.36 -3.18 3.94
C ALA A 23 -18.56 -2.02 3.35
N LEU A 24 -18.82 -1.70 2.08
CA LEU A 24 -18.41 -0.42 1.50
C LEU A 24 -19.40 0.64 1.98
N GLU A 25 -19.16 1.21 3.16
CA GLU A 25 -19.80 2.46 3.53
C GLU A 25 -19.20 3.57 2.66
N GLY A 26 -19.95 3.96 1.63
CA GLY A 26 -19.66 5.10 0.79
C GLY A 26 -19.73 6.38 1.61
N ASN A 27 -18.62 6.79 2.22
CA ASN A 27 -18.50 8.10 2.84
C ASN A 27 -18.30 9.17 1.75
N SER A 28 -19.39 9.54 1.09
CA SER A 28 -19.49 10.83 0.39
C SER A 28 -19.79 11.91 1.42
N THR A 29 -18.76 12.38 2.12
CA THR A 29 -18.88 13.61 2.93
C THR A 29 -18.38 14.79 2.12
N SER A 30 -19.35 15.56 1.64
CA SER A 30 -19.22 16.95 1.20
C SER A 30 -18.49 17.76 2.28
N VAL A 31 -17.34 18.32 1.93
CA VAL A 31 -16.65 19.29 2.80
C VAL A 31 -17.22 20.67 2.51
N GLU A 32 -18.28 20.99 3.24
CA GLU A 32 -18.72 22.37 3.44
C GLU A 32 -17.88 22.98 4.58
N THR A 33 -17.39 24.18 4.33
CA THR A 33 -16.57 24.99 5.21
C THR A 33 -17.27 25.23 6.55
N SER A 34 -16.60 24.92 7.67
CA SER A 34 -16.92 25.55 8.95
C SER A 34 -15.67 25.62 9.84
N GLN A 35 -15.14 26.83 9.94
CA GLN A 35 -14.07 27.19 10.87
C GLN A 35 -14.66 27.31 12.28
N VAL A 36 -14.13 26.54 13.24
CA VAL A 36 -14.25 26.86 14.66
C VAL A 36 -12.87 26.71 15.31
N LEU A 37 -12.37 27.86 15.76
CA LEU A 37 -11.09 28.08 16.42
C LEU A 37 -11.12 27.52 17.85
N SER A 38 -10.11 26.75 18.24
CA SER A 38 -9.78 26.51 19.66
C SER A 38 -8.24 26.48 19.82
N PRO A 39 -7.64 27.28 20.72
CA PRO A 39 -6.19 27.48 20.77
C PRO A 39 -5.49 26.59 21.81
N LEU A 40 -4.50 25.83 21.34
CA LEU A 40 -3.16 25.60 21.91
C LEU A 40 -2.66 24.22 21.43
N VAL A 41 -1.89 24.20 20.34
CA VAL A 41 -1.06 23.05 19.96
C VAL A 41 0.33 23.59 19.61
N GLU A 42 1.34 22.90 20.14
CA GLU A 42 2.79 23.02 19.93
C GLU A 42 3.20 23.30 18.48
N PRO A 43 4.43 23.81 18.22
CA PRO A 43 4.84 24.28 16.90
C PRO A 43 4.60 23.22 15.84
N ASP A 44 3.59 23.49 15.02
CA ASP A 44 3.30 22.84 13.75
C ASP A 44 4.52 23.01 12.85
N LEU A 45 5.43 22.05 12.92
CA LEU A 45 6.45 21.82 11.92
C LEU A 45 6.06 20.59 11.10
N THR A 46 4.81 20.54 10.63
CA THR A 46 4.47 19.68 9.50
C THR A 46 5.14 20.28 8.27
N ILE A 47 6.44 20.02 8.10
CA ILE A 47 7.14 20.28 6.85
C ILE A 47 6.57 19.26 5.87
N GLU A 48 5.53 19.66 5.15
CA GLU A 48 5.03 18.88 4.02
C GLU A 48 6.20 18.75 3.04
N PRO A 49 6.68 17.52 2.74
CA PRO A 49 7.76 17.35 1.79
C PRO A 49 7.33 17.93 0.45
N PRO A 50 8.23 18.56 -0.30
CA PRO A 50 7.88 19.15 -1.60
C PRO A 50 7.35 18.07 -2.54
N SER A 51 6.04 18.00 -2.70
CA SER A 51 5.37 17.07 -3.61
C SER A 51 5.43 17.66 -5.02
N LYS A 52 6.36 17.15 -5.82
CA LYS A 52 6.46 17.48 -7.25
C LYS A 52 5.60 16.50 -8.04
N PRO A 53 4.78 16.96 -9.02
CA PRO A 53 4.07 16.05 -9.89
C PRO A 53 5.05 15.14 -10.63
N PHE A 54 4.69 13.86 -10.77
CA PHE A 54 5.46 12.92 -11.57
C PHE A 54 5.44 13.33 -13.05
N THR A 55 6.59 13.17 -13.72
CA THR A 55 6.61 13.23 -15.18
C THR A 55 5.86 12.01 -15.76
N PRO A 56 5.32 12.10 -16.98
CA PRO A 56 4.65 10.96 -17.61
C PRO A 56 5.50 9.69 -17.65
N GLU A 57 6.81 9.82 -17.86
CA GLU A 57 7.76 8.71 -17.92
C GLU A 57 7.91 8.01 -16.57
N ILE A 58 8.01 8.77 -15.48
CA ILE A 58 8.08 8.23 -14.12
C ILE A 58 6.77 7.60 -13.72
N LEU A 59 5.65 8.28 -13.98
CA LEU A 59 4.33 7.74 -13.71
C LEU A 59 4.14 6.40 -14.44
N PHE A 60 4.49 6.34 -15.72
CA PHE A 60 4.45 5.09 -16.48
C PHE A 60 5.35 4.00 -15.88
N THR A 61 6.58 4.35 -15.49
CA THR A 61 7.51 3.42 -14.83
C THR A 61 6.91 2.84 -13.54
N LEU A 62 6.30 3.67 -12.70
CA LEU A 62 5.64 3.25 -11.46
C LEU A 62 4.43 2.34 -11.74
N LEU A 63 3.64 2.65 -12.76
CA LEU A 63 2.51 1.82 -13.18
C LEU A 63 2.96 0.45 -13.70
N VAL A 64 4.06 0.40 -14.47
CA VAL A 64 4.67 -0.88 -14.88
C VAL A 64 5.14 -1.68 -13.67
N ALA A 65 5.74 -1.02 -12.67
CA ALA A 65 6.14 -1.67 -11.43
C ALA A 65 4.96 -2.32 -10.70
N GLU A 66 3.87 -1.56 -10.51
CA GLU A 66 2.65 -2.05 -9.85
C GLU A 66 1.95 -3.15 -10.67
N MET A 67 1.96 -3.08 -12.01
CA MET A 67 1.50 -4.19 -12.84
C MET A 67 2.34 -5.46 -12.67
N GLY A 68 3.64 -5.31 -12.43
CA GLY A 68 4.54 -6.41 -12.05
C GLY A 68 4.12 -7.03 -10.72
N LEU A 69 3.84 -6.21 -9.71
CA LEU A 69 3.34 -6.67 -8.40
C LEU A 69 2.02 -7.43 -8.51
N LYS A 70 1.08 -6.94 -9.31
CA LYS A 70 -0.20 -7.62 -9.54
C LYS A 70 -0.06 -8.99 -10.22
N ARG A 71 1.12 -9.32 -10.73
CA ARG A 71 1.45 -10.61 -11.36
C ARG A 71 2.51 -11.39 -10.59
N ASP A 72 2.79 -11.01 -9.35
CA ASP A 72 3.84 -11.61 -8.50
C ASP A 72 5.25 -11.56 -9.12
N ARG A 73 5.48 -10.59 -10.02
CA ARG A 73 6.78 -10.33 -10.66
C ARG A 73 7.56 -9.27 -9.88
N TYR A 74 8.02 -9.66 -8.70
CA TYR A 74 8.79 -8.81 -7.78
C TYR A 74 10.10 -8.32 -8.40
N ASP A 75 10.74 -9.13 -9.24
CA ASP A 75 11.93 -8.77 -10.01
C ASP A 75 11.69 -7.52 -10.87
N ILE A 76 10.63 -7.54 -11.68
CA ILE A 76 10.26 -6.42 -12.55
C ILE A 76 9.87 -5.21 -11.69
N ALA A 77 9.04 -5.44 -10.66
CA ALA A 77 8.53 -4.37 -9.83
C ALA A 77 9.64 -3.61 -9.11
N ILE A 78 10.55 -4.33 -8.44
CA ILE A 78 11.66 -3.72 -7.70
C ILE A 78 12.58 -2.96 -8.65
N THR A 79 12.93 -3.52 -9.81
CA THR A 79 13.76 -2.82 -10.80
C THR A 79 13.14 -1.50 -11.26
N HIS A 80 11.84 -1.49 -11.57
CA HIS A 80 11.15 -0.27 -12.01
C HIS A 80 10.98 0.74 -10.88
N TYR A 81 10.74 0.29 -9.65
CA TYR A 81 10.72 1.18 -8.48
C TYR A 81 12.07 1.85 -8.23
N LEU A 82 13.18 1.10 -8.28
CA LEU A 82 14.52 1.68 -8.10
C LEU A 82 14.90 2.63 -9.24
N HIS A 83 14.45 2.34 -10.46
CA HIS A 83 14.61 3.27 -11.59
C HIS A 83 13.81 4.56 -11.37
N ALA A 84 12.55 4.46 -10.95
CA ALA A 84 11.74 5.63 -10.62
C ALA A 84 12.37 6.46 -9.49
N LEU A 85 12.89 5.79 -8.46
CA LEU A 85 13.56 6.41 -7.32
C LEU A 85 14.82 7.21 -7.71
N SER A 86 15.49 6.79 -8.77
CA SER A 86 16.66 7.50 -9.29
C SER A 86 16.30 8.84 -9.93
N ASN A 87 15.06 8.97 -10.41
CA ASN A 87 14.61 10.07 -11.25
C ASN A 87 13.48 10.92 -10.63
N ALA A 88 12.87 10.45 -9.55
CA ALA A 88 11.86 11.17 -8.77
C ALA A 88 12.26 11.26 -7.31
N GLU A 89 12.25 12.49 -6.79
CA GLU A 89 12.50 12.81 -5.38
C GLU A 89 11.17 12.80 -4.62
N ASP A 90 10.55 11.62 -4.56
CA ASP A 90 9.32 11.41 -3.80
C ASP A 90 9.57 10.40 -2.67
N PRO A 91 9.38 10.80 -1.39
CA PRO A 91 9.63 9.92 -0.25
C PRO A 91 8.67 8.72 -0.22
N GLY A 92 7.48 8.83 -0.82
CA GLY A 92 6.54 7.72 -0.95
C GLY A 92 7.06 6.62 -1.89
N VAL A 93 7.74 6.99 -2.97
CA VAL A 93 8.42 6.03 -3.86
C VAL A 93 9.56 5.32 -3.11
N ALA A 94 10.34 6.03 -2.30
CA ALA A 94 11.42 5.46 -1.47
C ALA A 94 10.90 4.45 -0.45
N GLU A 95 9.87 4.84 0.29
CA GLU A 95 9.20 4.01 1.28
C GLU A 95 8.65 2.73 0.64
N ARG A 96 7.94 2.88 -0.49
CA ARG A 96 7.33 1.76 -1.21
C ARG A 96 8.38 0.79 -1.73
N ALA A 97 9.44 1.29 -2.36
CA ALA A 97 10.55 0.47 -2.86
C ALA A 97 11.27 -0.29 -1.73
N THR A 98 11.48 0.37 -0.58
CA THR A 98 12.08 -0.23 0.61
C THR A 98 11.22 -1.38 1.14
N LYS A 99 9.93 -1.13 1.39
CA LYS A 99 8.99 -2.13 1.91
C LYS A 99 8.90 -3.34 0.99
N LEU A 100 8.78 -3.10 -0.31
CA LEU A 100 8.66 -4.16 -1.30
C LEU A 100 9.93 -5.03 -1.34
N SER A 101 11.10 -4.39 -1.42
CA SER A 101 12.38 -5.10 -1.48
C SER A 101 12.62 -5.92 -0.22
N PHE A 102 12.28 -5.37 0.95
CA PHE A 102 12.34 -6.07 2.22
C PHE A 102 11.43 -7.31 2.23
N GLN A 103 10.17 -7.16 1.82
CA GLN A 103 9.19 -8.26 1.74
C GLN A 103 9.62 -9.36 0.76
N ALA A 104 10.26 -8.98 -0.35
CA ALA A 104 10.80 -9.92 -1.34
C ALA A 104 12.12 -10.59 -0.91
N GLY A 105 12.66 -10.26 0.28
CA GLY A 105 13.95 -10.78 0.76
C GLY A 105 15.18 -10.12 0.12
N ALA A 106 14.99 -9.05 -0.65
CA ALA A 106 16.03 -8.39 -1.40
C ALA A 106 16.69 -7.24 -0.60
N MET A 107 17.41 -7.63 0.46
CA MET A 107 17.91 -6.71 1.50
C MET A 107 18.85 -5.61 0.99
N ALA A 108 19.71 -5.90 0.00
CA ALA A 108 20.60 -4.90 -0.58
C ALA A 108 19.81 -3.78 -1.27
N GLN A 109 18.75 -4.12 -1.98
CA GLN A 109 17.89 -3.17 -2.67
C GLN A 109 17.03 -2.37 -1.69
N ALA A 110 16.57 -3.02 -0.61
CA ALA A 110 15.87 -2.35 0.49
C ALA A 110 16.76 -1.28 1.15
N LEU A 111 18.03 -1.58 1.38
CA LEU A 111 18.98 -0.62 1.94
C LEU A 111 19.21 0.56 1.00
N VAL A 112 19.44 0.29 -0.30
CA VAL A 112 19.62 1.35 -1.31
C VAL A 112 18.39 2.25 -1.38
N ALA A 113 17.19 1.67 -1.35
CA ALA A 113 15.94 2.43 -1.39
C ALA A 113 15.70 3.27 -0.13
N ALA A 114 16.13 2.79 1.04
CA ALA A 114 15.95 3.49 2.32
C ALA A 114 16.90 4.68 2.52
N GLN A 115 17.99 4.75 1.74
CA GLN A 115 18.99 5.81 1.80
C GLN A 115 18.70 6.99 0.85
N LYS A 116 17.63 6.87 0.06
CA LYS A 116 17.18 7.82 -0.94
C LYS A 116 16.09 8.72 -0.34
#